data_AF-X1CF82-F1
#
_entry.id   AF-X1CF82-F1
#
_cell.length_a   1.000
_cell.length_b   1.000
_cell.length_c   1.000
_cell.angle_alpha   90.00
_cell.angle_beta   90.00
_cell.angle_gamma   90.00
#
_symmetry.space_group_name_H-M   'P 1'
#
loop_
_entity.id
_entity.type
_entity.pdbx_description
1 polymer ?
#
loop_
_entity_poly.entity_id
_entity_poly.type
_entity_poly.pdbx_seq_one_letter_code
_entity_poly.pdbx_strand_id
1 'polypeptide(L)'
;TQSQPDNIILQNLIEHWDYEFLINLNQRDIEILDHLNSNFPKLSDLMNDTRFSLSLKRGVEIGKDGYVVYCETCQIYQPLPKKHLVCKTCGSPLNEKFIDNMILESIPEGHEEEFQHFLYSMNRYSANYFKYIRLGMKGINYKSEDTFKKRIVIRQLNQENLICATYNENAWTSQSIYNLEIIKNPVFF
;
A
#
# COMPACT_ATOMS: atom_id res chain seq x y z
N THR A 1 19.18 -11.45 53.87
CA THR A 1 18.26 -11.85 52.79
C THR A 1 17.87 -10.59 52.06
N GLN A 2 18.54 -10.28 50.94
CA GLN A 2 18.25 -9.08 50.15
C GLN A 2 17.13 -9.43 49.16
N SER A 3 15.99 -8.75 49.29
CA SER A 3 14.87 -8.81 48.35
C SER A 3 15.27 -8.13 47.05
N GLN A 4 15.25 -8.87 45.93
CA GLN A 4 15.31 -8.25 44.61
C GLN A 4 14.02 -7.45 44.36
N PRO A 5 14.10 -6.28 43.70
CA PRO A 5 12.91 -5.55 43.28
C PRO A 5 12.20 -6.31 42.14
N ASP A 6 10.93 -6.64 42.35
CA ASP A 6 10.09 -7.52 41.51
C ASP A 6 9.85 -7.06 40.06
N ASN A 7 10.48 -6.00 39.55
CA ASN A 7 10.13 -5.40 38.25
C ASN A 7 11.34 -4.92 37.44
N ILE A 8 12.42 -5.68 37.37
CA ILE A 8 13.53 -5.40 36.44
C ILE A 8 13.68 -6.57 35.47
N ILE A 9 13.19 -6.38 34.24
CA ILE A 9 13.45 -7.33 33.13
C ILE A 9 14.82 -7.01 32.55
N LEU A 10 15.71 -8.00 32.52
CA LEU A 10 17.03 -7.86 31.90
C LEU A 10 16.88 -7.72 30.38
N GLN A 11 17.50 -6.69 29.81
CA GLN A 11 17.35 -6.31 28.40
C GLN A 11 17.75 -7.41 27.40
N ASN A 12 18.66 -8.32 27.80
CA ASN A 12 19.06 -9.47 26.99
C ASN A 12 17.97 -10.56 26.85
N LEU A 13 16.95 -10.55 27.71
CA LEU A 13 15.77 -11.43 27.57
C LEU A 13 14.79 -10.92 26.50
N ILE A 14 14.80 -9.60 26.23
CA ILE A 14 13.93 -8.95 25.25
C ILE A 14 14.38 -9.25 23.82
N GLU A 15 15.68 -9.44 23.57
CA GLU A 15 16.24 -9.69 22.23
C GLU A 15 15.81 -11.04 21.60
N HIS A 16 15.27 -11.97 22.39
CA HIS A 16 14.94 -13.32 21.93
C HIS A 16 13.44 -13.57 21.72
N TRP A 17 12.58 -12.57 21.95
CA TRP A 17 11.13 -12.73 21.89
C TRP A 17 10.54 -11.97 20.70
N ASP A 18 9.77 -12.70 19.88
CA ASP A 18 8.95 -12.15 18.80
C ASP A 18 7.66 -11.57 19.42
N TYR A 19 7.73 -10.32 19.89
CA TYR A 19 6.59 -9.68 20.55
C TYR A 19 5.51 -9.28 19.53
N GLU A 20 4.34 -9.91 19.62
CA GLU A 20 3.09 -9.32 19.13
C GLU A 20 2.48 -8.45 20.24
N PHE A 21 2.49 -7.13 20.04
CA PHE A 21 1.85 -6.21 20.99
C PHE A 21 0.32 -6.31 20.85
N LEU A 22 -0.31 -6.96 21.83
CA LEU A 22 -1.74 -6.84 22.08
C LEU A 22 -2.02 -5.46 22.68
N ILE A 23 -2.50 -4.52 21.85
CA ILE A 23 -2.97 -3.22 22.34
C ILE A 23 -4.30 -3.46 23.08
N ASN A 24 -4.22 -3.64 24.39
CA ASN A 24 -5.40 -3.53 25.26
C ASN A 24 -5.75 -2.05 25.37
N LEU A 25 -6.82 -1.63 24.67
CA LEU A 25 -7.38 -0.30 24.81
C LEU A 25 -7.93 -0.14 26.23
N ASN A 26 -7.46 0.87 26.96
CA ASN A 26 -8.01 1.23 28.26
C ASN A 26 -9.17 2.23 28.10
N GLN A 27 -9.86 2.54 29.19
CA GLN A 27 -11.01 3.46 29.19
C GLN A 27 -10.67 4.84 28.59
N ARG A 28 -9.47 5.36 28.86
CA ARG A 28 -9.01 6.64 28.31
C ARG A 28 -8.79 6.55 26.80
N ASP A 29 -8.30 5.42 26.29
CA ASP A 29 -8.15 5.21 24.84
C ASP A 29 -9.53 5.20 24.15
N ILE A 30 -10.53 4.56 24.77
CA ILE A 30 -11.92 4.57 24.27
C ILE A 30 -12.47 6.00 24.24
N GLU A 31 -12.30 6.76 25.33
CA GLU A 31 -12.74 8.17 25.39
C GLU A 31 -12.07 9.05 24.33
N ILE A 32 -10.79 8.83 24.07
CA ILE A 32 -10.07 9.53 22.99
C ILE A 32 -10.67 9.15 21.63
N LEU A 33 -10.89 7.86 21.37
CA LEU A 33 -11.49 7.41 20.11
C LEU A 33 -12.90 7.97 19.90
N ASP A 34 -13.74 7.97 20.94
CA ASP A 34 -15.09 8.53 20.89
C ASP A 34 -15.06 10.03 20.64
N HIS A 35 -14.14 10.76 21.29
CA HIS A 35 -13.93 12.17 21.03
C HIS A 35 -13.51 12.42 19.57
N LEU A 36 -12.55 11.65 19.05
CA LEU A 36 -12.09 11.77 17.66
C LEU A 36 -13.24 11.49 16.67
N ASN A 37 -13.99 10.41 16.88
CA ASN A 37 -15.09 10.02 16.00
C ASN A 37 -16.28 10.99 16.03
N SER A 38 -16.51 11.66 17.17
CA SER A 38 -17.66 12.56 17.35
C SER A 38 -17.36 14.01 16.97
N ASN A 39 -16.09 14.44 17.05
CA ASN A 39 -15.73 15.86 16.88
C ASN A 39 -14.98 16.17 15.58
N PHE A 40 -14.45 15.16 14.88
CA PHE A 40 -13.74 15.37 13.63
C PHE A 40 -14.60 14.94 12.43
N PRO A 41 -14.59 15.73 11.33
CA PRO A 41 -15.36 15.40 10.14
C PRO A 41 -14.85 14.11 9.50
N LYS A 42 -15.76 13.36 8.87
CA LYS A 42 -15.35 12.20 8.07
C LYS A 42 -14.61 12.68 6.83
N LEU A 43 -13.77 11.83 6.26
CA LEU A 43 -13.07 12.13 5.01
C LEU A 43 -14.04 12.51 3.88
N SER A 44 -15.20 11.86 3.79
CA SER A 44 -16.26 12.21 2.83
C SER A 44 -16.75 13.64 2.99
N ASP A 45 -16.88 14.12 4.23
CA ASP A 45 -17.37 15.46 4.53
C ASP A 45 -16.31 16.49 4.12
N LEU A 46 -15.03 16.20 4.41
CA LEU A 46 -13.90 17.00 3.97
C LEU A 46 -13.75 17.06 2.45
N MET A 47 -14.01 15.96 1.74
CA MET A 47 -13.96 15.93 0.27
C MET A 47 -15.06 16.76 -0.39
N ASN A 48 -16.19 16.96 0.28
CA ASN A 48 -17.29 17.80 -0.20
C ASN A 48 -17.15 19.27 0.20
N ASP A 49 -16.24 19.58 1.12
CA ASP A 49 -16.00 20.94 1.59
C ASP A 49 -15.03 21.69 0.67
N THR A 50 -15.53 22.71 -0.02
CA THR A 50 -14.77 23.58 -0.94
C THR A 50 -13.54 24.27 -0.34
N ARG A 51 -13.42 24.34 0.99
CA ARG A 51 -12.23 24.87 1.67
C ARG A 51 -11.04 23.92 1.53
N PHE A 52 -11.31 22.63 1.39
CA PHE A 52 -10.32 21.58 1.18
C PHE A 52 -10.26 21.20 -0.30
N SER A 53 -9.09 20.76 -0.75
CA SER A 53 -8.94 20.09 -2.04
C SER A 53 -8.20 18.79 -1.79
N LEU A 54 -8.94 17.68 -1.81
CA LEU A 54 -8.45 16.35 -1.54
C LEU A 54 -8.61 15.47 -2.78
N SER A 55 -7.65 14.58 -3.01
CA SER A 55 -7.65 13.65 -4.14
C SER A 55 -7.40 12.26 -3.60
N LEU A 56 -8.38 11.36 -3.75
CA LEU A 56 -8.29 9.96 -3.32
C LEU A 56 -8.29 9.05 -4.53
N LYS A 57 -7.16 8.40 -4.80
CA LYS A 57 -6.95 7.56 -6.00
C LYS A 57 -6.43 6.18 -5.63
N ARG A 58 -6.88 5.14 -6.33
CA ARG A 58 -6.27 3.80 -6.24
C ARG A 58 -4.94 3.74 -6.99
N GLY A 59 -4.08 2.79 -6.64
CA GLY A 59 -2.83 2.53 -7.34
C GLY A 59 -2.99 1.85 -8.71
N VAL A 60 -1.89 1.26 -9.19
CA VAL A 60 -1.78 0.56 -10.49
C VAL A 60 -2.67 -0.69 -10.50
N GLU A 61 -3.36 -0.93 -11.62
CA GLU A 61 -4.29 -2.06 -11.80
C GLU A 61 -3.55 -3.36 -12.10
N ILE A 62 -2.91 -3.89 -11.06
CA ILE A 62 -2.09 -5.12 -11.09
C ILE A 62 -2.37 -5.99 -9.88
N GLY A 63 -2.08 -7.29 -10.01
CA GLY A 63 -2.09 -8.22 -8.88
C GLY A 63 -0.98 -7.90 -7.88
N LYS A 64 -1.13 -8.38 -6.64
CA LYS A 64 -0.16 -8.15 -5.56
C LYS A 64 1.26 -8.56 -5.96
N ASP A 65 1.39 -9.72 -6.59
CA ASP A 65 2.68 -10.33 -6.92
C ASP A 65 3.25 -9.86 -8.26
N GLY A 66 2.56 -8.97 -8.99
CA GLY A 66 3.10 -8.34 -10.19
C GLY A 66 3.10 -9.19 -11.46
N TYR A 67 2.52 -10.39 -11.43
CA TYR A 67 2.45 -11.24 -12.62
C TYR A 67 1.58 -10.63 -13.72
N VAL A 68 2.19 -10.49 -14.90
CA VAL A 68 1.57 -10.03 -16.13
C VAL A 68 1.86 -11.02 -17.25
N VAL A 69 1.10 -10.92 -18.33
CA VAL A 69 1.29 -11.77 -19.50
C VAL A 69 1.14 -10.94 -20.76
N TYR A 70 2.08 -11.09 -21.68
CA TYR A 70 2.05 -10.43 -22.99
C TYR A 70 1.18 -11.21 -23.97
N CYS A 71 0.27 -10.51 -24.66
CA CYS A 71 -0.51 -11.08 -25.75
C CYS A 71 0.16 -10.75 -27.08
N GLU A 72 0.64 -11.77 -27.81
CA GLU A 72 1.26 -11.58 -29.12
C GLU A 72 0.29 -11.03 -30.18
N THR A 73 -1.02 -11.33 -30.06
CA THR A 73 -2.02 -10.90 -31.06
C THR A 73 -2.31 -9.40 -31.01
N CYS A 74 -2.53 -8.85 -29.81
CA CYS A 74 -2.87 -7.42 -29.64
C CYS A 74 -1.72 -6.59 -29.09
N GLN A 75 -0.57 -7.21 -28.83
CA GLN A 75 0.69 -6.56 -28.44
C GLN A 75 0.56 -5.66 -27.21
N ILE A 76 -0.07 -6.21 -26.18
CA ILE A 76 -0.24 -5.55 -24.87
C ILE A 76 0.03 -6.55 -23.75
N TYR A 77 0.45 -6.01 -22.61
CA TYR A 77 0.49 -6.68 -21.32
C TYR A 77 -0.86 -6.53 -20.61
N GLN A 78 -1.20 -7.55 -19.83
CA GLN A 78 -2.33 -7.52 -18.92
C GLN A 78 -2.01 -8.32 -17.64
N PRO A 79 -2.68 -8.04 -16.51
CA PRO A 79 -2.55 -8.85 -15.31
C PRO A 79 -2.86 -10.32 -15.59
N LEU A 80 -2.04 -11.24 -15.06
CA LEU A 80 -2.19 -12.67 -15.27
C LEU A 80 -3.60 -13.16 -14.88
N PRO A 81 -4.37 -13.73 -15.83
CA PRO A 81 -5.69 -14.27 -15.52
C PRO A 81 -5.62 -15.44 -14.52
N LYS A 82 -6.53 -15.48 -13.53
CA LYS A 82 -6.55 -16.55 -12.50
C LYS A 82 -7.08 -17.90 -12.97
N LYS A 83 -7.79 -17.96 -14.10
CA LYS A 83 -8.52 -19.15 -14.55
C LYS A 83 -8.10 -19.60 -15.94
N HIS A 84 -8.50 -18.83 -16.96
CA HIS A 84 -8.23 -19.14 -18.35
C HIS A 84 -7.19 -18.17 -18.88
N LEU A 85 -6.11 -18.72 -19.44
CA LEU A 85 -5.07 -17.97 -20.15
C LEU A 85 -5.61 -17.50 -21.51
N VAL A 86 -6.50 -16.51 -21.44
CA VAL A 86 -7.13 -15.87 -22.58
C VAL A 86 -7.01 -14.36 -22.43
N CYS A 87 -6.66 -13.69 -23.52
CA CYS A 87 -6.55 -12.24 -23.54
C CYS A 87 -7.91 -11.58 -23.33
N LYS A 88 -8.02 -10.69 -22.35
CA LYS A 88 -9.27 -9.97 -22.05
C LYS A 88 -9.65 -8.96 -23.13
N THR A 89 -8.68 -8.51 -23.92
CA THR A 89 -8.89 -7.50 -24.96
C THR A 89 -9.29 -8.10 -26.30
N CYS A 90 -8.63 -9.18 -26.74
CA CYS A 90 -8.84 -9.76 -28.08
C CYS A 90 -9.36 -11.21 -28.08
N GLY A 91 -9.48 -11.87 -26.92
CA GLY A 91 -9.96 -13.25 -26.82
C GLY A 91 -8.99 -14.33 -27.27
N SER A 92 -7.78 -13.98 -27.73
CA SER A 92 -6.77 -14.97 -28.13
C SER A 92 -6.23 -15.76 -26.94
N PRO A 93 -5.85 -17.04 -27.13
CA PRO A 93 -5.10 -17.79 -26.13
C PRO A 93 -3.79 -17.08 -25.76
N LEU A 94 -3.45 -17.11 -24.47
CA LEU A 94 -2.19 -16.61 -23.94
C LEU A 94 -1.24 -17.78 -23.70
N ASN A 95 0.06 -17.54 -23.88
CA ASN A 95 1.09 -18.56 -23.69
C ASN A 95 1.87 -18.26 -22.40
N GLU A 96 2.08 -19.30 -21.59
CA GLU A 96 2.82 -19.22 -20.32
C GLU A 96 4.26 -18.72 -20.51
N LYS A 97 4.87 -18.95 -21.68
CA LYS A 97 6.23 -18.45 -21.99
C LYS A 97 6.33 -16.92 -22.01
N PHE A 98 5.20 -16.22 -22.06
CA PHE A 98 5.13 -14.75 -22.03
C PHE A 98 4.64 -14.20 -20.69
N ILE A 99 4.57 -15.05 -19.67
CA ILE A 99 4.36 -14.59 -18.30
C ILE A 99 5.64 -13.91 -17.84
N ASP A 100 5.49 -12.71 -17.30
CA ASP A 100 6.55 -11.90 -16.75
C ASP A 100 6.14 -11.40 -15.36
N ASN A 101 7.10 -10.98 -14.56
CA ASN A 101 6.85 -10.37 -13.26
C ASN A 101 7.36 -8.93 -13.25
N MET A 102 6.43 -7.98 -13.15
CA MET A 102 6.78 -6.57 -13.10
C MET A 102 7.13 -6.07 -11.71
N ILE A 103 6.93 -6.86 -10.64
CA ILE A 103 7.27 -6.49 -9.27
C ILE A 103 8.41 -7.38 -8.75
N LEU A 104 9.57 -6.79 -8.50
CA LEU A 104 10.80 -7.52 -8.13
C LEU A 104 11.36 -7.06 -6.79
N GLU A 105 12.02 -7.97 -6.07
CA GLU A 105 12.74 -7.63 -4.82
C GLU A 105 13.97 -6.75 -5.09
N SER A 106 14.63 -6.96 -6.24
CA SER A 106 15.83 -6.24 -6.66
C SER A 106 15.75 -5.92 -8.15
N ILE A 107 16.33 -4.78 -8.53
CA ILE A 107 16.42 -4.38 -9.93
C ILE A 107 17.52 -5.22 -10.63
N PRO A 108 17.26 -5.78 -11.82
CA PRO A 108 18.30 -6.39 -12.64
C PRO A 108 19.37 -5.37 -13.05
N GLU A 109 20.64 -5.78 -13.08
CA GLU A 109 21.77 -4.92 -13.46
C GLU A 109 21.56 -4.28 -14.84
N GLY A 110 21.73 -2.96 -14.93
CA GLY A 110 21.61 -2.20 -16.18
C GLY A 110 20.19 -1.83 -16.59
N HIS A 111 19.20 -2.08 -15.73
CA HIS A 111 17.78 -1.75 -15.96
C HIS A 111 17.22 -0.72 -14.97
N GLU A 112 18.08 0.01 -14.25
CA GLU A 112 17.69 0.93 -13.16
C GLU A 112 16.66 1.98 -13.59
N GLU A 113 16.72 2.44 -14.84
CA GLU A 113 15.81 3.45 -15.39
C GLU A 113 14.38 2.93 -15.66
N GLU A 114 14.20 1.61 -15.77
CA GLU A 114 12.89 1.00 -16.05
C GLU A 114 12.05 0.77 -14.79
N PHE A 115 12.66 0.89 -13.61
CA PHE A 115 12.06 0.51 -12.34
C PHE A 115 11.88 1.70 -11.40
N GLN A 116 10.82 1.64 -10.59
CA GLN A 116 10.53 2.61 -9.54
C GLN A 116 10.22 1.90 -8.22
N HIS A 117 10.38 2.60 -7.10
CA HIS A 117 9.99 2.07 -5.79
C HIS A 117 8.50 1.72 -5.77
N PHE A 118 8.18 0.58 -5.16
CA PHE A 118 6.83 0.05 -5.04
C PHE A 118 6.52 -0.31 -3.60
N LEU A 119 5.50 0.30 -3.03
CA LEU A 119 4.97 -0.06 -1.71
C LEU A 119 4.15 -1.34 -1.84
N TYR A 120 4.79 -2.47 -1.52
CA TYR A 120 4.23 -3.80 -1.72
C TYR A 120 3.32 -4.25 -0.58
N SER A 121 3.66 -3.93 0.67
CA SER A 121 2.82 -4.25 1.81
C SER A 121 2.84 -3.18 2.88
N MET A 122 1.71 -3.06 3.57
CA MET A 122 1.49 -2.24 4.75
C MET A 122 0.87 -3.13 5.81
N ASN A 123 1.46 -3.15 7.00
CA ASN A 123 0.95 -3.89 8.15
C ASN A 123 0.55 -2.90 9.24
N ARG A 124 -0.27 -3.37 10.20
CA ARG A 124 -0.78 -2.53 11.29
C ARG A 124 0.33 -1.88 12.14
N TYR A 125 1.44 -2.61 12.36
CA TYR A 125 2.50 -2.23 13.31
C TYR A 125 3.90 -2.15 12.71
N SER A 126 4.10 -2.61 11.47
CA SER A 126 5.41 -2.65 10.83
C SER A 126 5.45 -1.77 9.58
N ALA A 127 6.60 -1.11 9.40
CA ALA A 127 6.84 -0.20 8.30
C ALA A 127 6.69 -0.86 6.92
N ASN A 128 6.27 -0.02 5.98
CA ASN A 128 6.23 -0.18 4.54
C ASN A 128 7.25 -1.20 3.98
N TYR A 129 6.77 -2.35 3.52
CA TYR A 129 7.62 -3.28 2.77
C TYR A 129 7.66 -2.82 1.31
N PHE A 130 8.87 -2.56 0.81
CA PHE A 130 9.09 -2.05 -0.54
C PHE A 130 9.68 -3.12 -1.46
N LYS A 131 9.32 -3.01 -2.73
CA LYS A 131 9.87 -3.72 -3.88
C LYS A 131 10.12 -2.70 -4.99
N TYR A 132 10.41 -3.17 -6.19
CA TYR A 132 10.50 -2.36 -7.39
C TYR A 132 9.42 -2.76 -8.38
N ILE A 133 8.83 -1.78 -9.07
CA ILE A 133 7.87 -1.99 -10.15
C ILE A 133 8.46 -1.54 -11.49
N ARG A 134 8.34 -2.38 -12.52
CA ARG A 134 8.67 -2.03 -13.90
C ARG A 134 7.57 -1.17 -14.51
N LEU A 135 7.95 -0.01 -15.05
CA LEU A 135 7.04 0.90 -15.73
C LEU A 135 7.07 0.70 -17.25
N GLY A 136 6.15 1.37 -17.96
CA GLY A 136 6.16 1.40 -19.43
C GLY A 136 5.59 0.15 -20.12
N MET A 137 5.06 -0.83 -19.39
CA MET A 137 4.45 -2.02 -20.00
C MET A 137 3.11 -1.66 -20.65
N LYS A 138 3.10 -1.54 -21.99
CA LYS A 138 1.92 -1.16 -22.78
C LYS A 138 0.71 -2.04 -22.44
N GLY A 139 -0.42 -1.43 -22.09
CA GLY A 139 -1.65 -2.12 -21.71
C GLY A 139 -1.90 -2.20 -20.20
N ILE A 140 -0.89 -1.97 -19.37
CA ILE A 140 -1.06 -1.79 -17.94
C ILE A 140 -1.54 -0.36 -17.65
N ASN A 141 -2.56 -0.23 -16.80
CA ASN A 141 -3.11 1.05 -16.41
C ASN A 141 -2.29 1.68 -15.27
N TYR A 142 -1.21 2.36 -15.64
CA TYR A 142 -0.43 3.20 -14.74
C TYR A 142 -1.20 4.50 -14.46
N LYS A 143 -1.28 4.91 -13.19
CA LYS A 143 -1.78 6.23 -12.82
C LYS A 143 -0.67 7.28 -13.00
N SER A 144 -1.04 8.56 -13.08
CA SER A 144 -0.06 9.65 -13.14
C SER A 144 0.91 9.59 -11.96
N GLU A 145 2.19 9.84 -12.20
CA GLU A 145 3.26 9.89 -11.19
C GLU A 145 2.91 10.79 -10.01
N ASP A 146 2.21 11.90 -10.24
CA ASP A 146 1.82 12.84 -9.18
C ASP A 146 0.90 12.19 -8.13
N THR A 147 0.17 11.13 -8.50
CA THR A 147 -0.63 10.31 -7.57
C THR A 147 0.23 9.67 -6.48
N PHE A 148 1.51 9.46 -6.77
CA PHE A 148 2.45 8.77 -5.89
C PHE A 148 3.40 9.71 -5.17
N LYS A 149 3.22 11.03 -5.30
CA LYS A 149 4.01 12.06 -4.61
C LYS A 149 3.30 12.52 -3.33
N LYS A 150 4.05 12.68 -2.24
CA LYS A 150 3.64 13.32 -0.97
C LYS A 150 2.17 13.07 -0.57
N ARG A 151 1.85 11.84 -0.19
CA ARG A 151 0.47 11.43 0.12
C ARG A 151 0.38 10.58 1.36
N ILE A 152 -0.85 10.46 1.88
CA ILE A 152 -1.20 9.43 2.86
C ILE A 152 -1.62 8.19 2.09
N VAL A 153 -0.93 7.07 2.27
CA VAL A 153 -1.34 5.77 1.76
C VAL A 153 -2.26 5.09 2.77
N ILE A 154 -3.36 4.52 2.30
CA ILE A 154 -4.41 3.94 3.14
C ILE A 154 -4.75 2.55 2.60
N ARG A 155 -4.76 1.56 3.48
CA ARG A 155 -5.15 0.18 3.14
C ARG A 155 -6.08 -0.38 4.21
N GLN A 156 -7.21 -0.92 3.77
CA GLN A 156 -8.05 -1.76 4.61
C GLN A 156 -7.39 -3.15 4.73
N LEU A 157 -7.20 -3.62 5.95
CA LEU A 157 -6.69 -4.95 6.23
C LEU A 157 -7.85 -5.95 6.18
N ASN A 158 -7.55 -7.19 5.78
CA ASN A 158 -8.56 -8.26 5.71
C ASN A 158 -9.10 -8.67 7.08
N GLN A 159 -8.36 -8.39 8.16
CA GLN A 159 -8.78 -8.63 9.53
C GLN A 159 -9.61 -7.44 10.03
N GLU A 160 -10.90 -7.68 10.27
CA GLU A 160 -11.77 -6.85 11.13
C GLU A 160 -11.98 -5.38 10.71
N ASN A 161 -12.00 -5.08 9.40
CA ASN A 161 -12.17 -3.71 8.90
C ASN A 161 -11.12 -2.71 9.40
N LEU A 162 -9.98 -3.19 9.89
CA LEU A 162 -8.91 -2.33 10.37
C LEU A 162 -8.31 -1.55 9.20
N ILE A 163 -8.01 -0.29 9.45
CA ILE A 163 -7.36 0.60 8.48
C ILE A 163 -5.92 0.81 8.92
N CYS A 164 -4.98 0.59 7.99
CA CYS A 164 -3.61 1.03 8.14
C CYS A 164 -3.43 2.26 7.24
N ALA A 165 -2.86 3.33 7.79
CA ALA A 165 -2.51 4.53 7.05
C ALA A 165 -1.12 5.01 7.45
N THR A 166 -0.35 5.50 6.48
CA THR A 166 0.94 6.14 6.75
C THR A 166 1.27 7.16 5.66
N TYR A 167 2.21 8.04 5.95
CA TYR A 167 2.72 8.97 4.96
C TYR A 167 3.76 8.29 4.06
N ASN A 168 3.67 8.52 2.76
CA ASN A 168 4.65 8.03 1.80
C ASN A 168 4.92 9.14 0.76
N GLU A 169 6.18 9.27 0.35
CA GLU A 169 6.58 10.36 -0.53
C GLU A 169 6.75 9.96 -1.98
N ASN A 170 7.30 8.78 -2.26
CA ASN A 170 7.69 8.41 -3.62
C ASN A 170 7.71 6.89 -3.81
N ALA A 171 6.53 6.29 -3.88
CA ALA A 171 6.42 4.87 -4.21
C ALA A 171 5.11 4.56 -4.93
N TRP A 172 5.18 3.76 -5.98
CA TRP A 172 4.01 3.22 -6.64
C TRP A 172 3.27 2.25 -5.72
N THR A 173 1.97 2.09 -5.93
CA THR A 173 1.14 1.20 -5.12
C THR A 173 0.24 0.34 -6.01
N SER A 174 -0.21 -0.82 -5.51
CA SER A 174 -1.24 -1.61 -6.18
C SER A 174 -2.63 -0.98 -6.02
N GLN A 175 -3.59 -1.46 -6.81
CA GLN A 175 -4.99 -1.05 -6.74
C GLN A 175 -5.64 -1.23 -5.35
N SER A 176 -5.08 -2.11 -4.51
CA SER A 176 -5.58 -2.35 -3.14
C SER A 176 -5.25 -1.25 -2.13
N ILE A 177 -4.39 -0.30 -2.50
CA ILE A 177 -3.98 0.83 -1.66
C ILE A 177 -4.57 2.11 -2.25
N TYR A 178 -5.17 2.91 -1.37
CA TYR A 178 -5.64 4.25 -1.68
C TYR A 178 -4.51 5.26 -1.40
N ASN A 179 -4.36 6.24 -2.29
CA ASN A 179 -3.41 7.33 -2.22
C ASN A 179 -4.23 8.61 -2.00
N LEU A 180 -4.19 9.16 -0.79
CA LEU A 180 -4.86 10.38 -0.38
C LEU A 180 -3.88 11.56 -0.44
N GLU A 181 -4.08 12.40 -1.45
CA GLU A 181 -3.34 13.63 -1.68
C GLU A 181 -4.12 14.82 -1.10
N ILE A 182 -3.41 15.69 -0.37
CA ILE A 182 -3.95 16.93 0.20
C ILE A 182 -3.40 18.08 -0.62
N ILE A 183 -4.20 18.61 -1.55
CA ILE A 183 -3.82 19.67 -2.48
C ILE A 183 -3.99 21.05 -1.82
N LYS A 184 -5.08 21.22 -1.06
CA LYS A 184 -5.37 22.45 -0.32
C LYS A 184 -5.99 22.11 1.02
N ASN A 185 -5.51 22.77 2.06
CA ASN A 185 -6.06 22.74 3.41
C ASN A 185 -6.08 24.18 3.97
N PRO A 186 -7.17 24.65 4.60
CA PRO A 186 -7.23 25.96 5.25
C PRO A 186 -6.28 26.12 6.45
N VAL A 187 -5.69 25.04 6.96
CA VAL A 187 -4.70 25.11 8.04
C VAL A 187 -3.35 25.53 7.45
N PHE A 188 -3.06 26.83 7.51
CA PHE A 188 -1.72 27.38 7.32
C PHE A 188 -0.90 27.12 8.59
N PHE A 189 0.27 26.49 8.44
CA PHE A 189 1.35 26.59 9.42
C PHE A 189 2.37 27.62 8.90
#